data_AF-A0A9D4RCX7-F1
#
_entry.id   AF-A0A9D4RCX7-F1
#
_cell.length_a   1.000
_cell.length_b   1.000
_cell.length_c   1.000
_cell.angle_alpha   90.00
_cell.angle_beta   90.00
_cell.angle_gamma   90.00
#
_symmetry.space_group_name_H-M   'P 1'
#
loop_
_entity.id
_entity.type
_entity.pdbx_description
1 polymer ?
#
loop_
_entity_poly.entity_id
_entity_poly.type
_entity_poly.pdbx_seq_one_letter_code
_entity_poly.pdbx_strand_id
1 'polypeptide(L)'
;MDDALARSLYTIYIDAYDSLVPDNRARTQVQITVLRNQGFPEFDRASYNEQIDEFHQLAVSVVNITARDTRDNDQITYRMIDGSLNQINSIPCEATDDGLPARSRDVSVVLRVIRVGSAPPSAHPSPLMCQKTRPLGRVYSEVNAQNPISGRNPFLRYELIGCHLPTTSLLSIPQQEISL
;
A
#
# COMPACT_ATOMS: atom_id res chain seq x y z
N MET A 1 -30.32 -10.55 -21.37
CA MET A 1 -31.50 -11.43 -21.25
C MET A 1 -31.45 -11.97 -19.83
N ASP A 2 -32.15 -11.30 -18.91
CA ASP A 2 -32.17 -11.66 -17.49
C ASP A 2 -33.14 -12.83 -17.28
N ASP A 3 -32.60 -14.02 -17.05
CA ASP A 3 -33.38 -15.22 -16.76
C ASP A 3 -33.76 -15.25 -15.27
N ALA A 4 -34.93 -14.68 -14.95
CA ALA A 4 -35.45 -14.53 -13.58
C ALA A 4 -35.64 -15.85 -12.80
N LEU A 5 -35.50 -17.02 -13.45
CA LEU A 5 -35.66 -18.34 -12.83
C LEU A 5 -34.38 -19.17 -12.82
N ALA A 6 -33.27 -18.64 -13.35
CA ALA A 6 -31.96 -19.29 -13.36
C ALA A 6 -32.00 -20.76 -13.86
N ARG A 7 -32.81 -21.08 -14.87
CA ARG A 7 -32.95 -22.47 -15.35
C ARG A 7 -31.67 -22.95 -16.04
N SER A 8 -31.27 -24.20 -15.77
CA SER A 8 -30.04 -24.80 -16.33
C SER A 8 -30.33 -25.81 -17.45
N LEU A 9 -31.61 -26.09 -17.75
CA LEU A 9 -32.03 -27.02 -18.79
C LEU A 9 -33.21 -26.43 -19.57
N TYR A 10 -33.08 -26.37 -20.88
CA TYR A 10 -34.12 -25.96 -21.81
C TYR A 10 -34.43 -27.12 -22.75
N THR A 11 -35.73 -27.37 -22.95
CA THR A 11 -36.20 -28.34 -23.92
C THR A 11 -36.80 -27.58 -25.09
N ILE A 12 -36.22 -27.75 -26.27
CA ILE A 12 -36.76 -27.21 -27.52
C ILE A 12 -37.29 -28.34 -28.40
N TYR A 13 -38.37 -28.08 -29.13
CA TYR A 13 -38.91 -28.98 -30.13
C TYR A 13 -38.57 -28.44 -31.52
N ILE A 14 -38.04 -29.28 -32.38
CA ILE A 14 -37.67 -28.94 -33.75
C ILE A 14 -38.61 -29.70 -34.68
N ASP A 15 -39.33 -28.96 -35.51
CA ASP A 15 -40.12 -29.50 -36.62
C ASP A 15 -39.31 -29.38 -37.91
N ALA A 16 -39.14 -30.49 -38.62
CA ALA A 16 -38.59 -30.53 -39.97
C ALA A 16 -39.69 -30.89 -40.96
N TYR A 17 -39.87 -30.06 -42.00
CA TYR A 17 -40.87 -30.26 -43.05
C TYR A 17 -40.40 -29.62 -44.37
N ASP A 18 -40.92 -30.13 -45.48
CA ASP A 18 -40.76 -29.53 -46.81
C ASP A 18 -41.69 -28.31 -46.94
N SER A 19 -41.17 -27.18 -47.42
CA SER A 19 -41.94 -25.93 -47.58
C SER A 19 -43.14 -26.07 -48.51
N LEU A 20 -43.11 -27.03 -49.44
CA LEU A 20 -44.21 -27.32 -50.36
C LEU A 20 -45.26 -28.27 -49.76
N VAL A 21 -44.95 -28.99 -48.66
CA VAL A 21 -45.88 -29.90 -47.95
C VAL A 21 -45.78 -29.70 -46.43
N PRO A 22 -46.30 -28.58 -45.88
CA PRO A 22 -46.05 -28.20 -44.48
C PRO A 22 -46.73 -29.08 -43.42
N ASP A 23 -47.76 -29.83 -43.81
CA ASP A 23 -48.50 -30.71 -42.90
C ASP A 23 -47.74 -32.02 -42.63
N ASN A 24 -46.84 -32.43 -43.54
CA ASN A 24 -45.99 -33.58 -43.35
C ASN A 24 -44.69 -33.17 -42.63
N ARG A 25 -44.70 -33.25 -41.30
CA ARG A 25 -43.59 -32.82 -40.44
C ARG A 25 -43.10 -33.94 -39.53
N ALA A 26 -41.79 -33.99 -39.31
CA ALA A 26 -41.16 -34.78 -38.26
C ALA A 26 -40.79 -33.87 -37.09
N ARG A 27 -41.14 -34.26 -35.85
CA ARG A 27 -40.79 -33.53 -34.63
C ARG A 27 -39.74 -34.29 -33.83
N THR A 28 -38.71 -33.57 -33.37
CA THR A 28 -37.74 -34.09 -32.40
C THR A 28 -37.56 -33.12 -31.23
N GLN A 29 -36.95 -33.62 -30.16
CA GLN A 29 -36.64 -32.86 -28.96
C GLN A 29 -35.13 -32.67 -28.84
N VAL A 30 -34.69 -31.45 -28.53
CA VAL A 30 -33.30 -31.13 -28.16
C VAL A 30 -33.26 -30.56 -26.75
N GLN A 31 -32.36 -31.10 -25.93
CA GLN A 31 -32.08 -30.60 -24.60
C GLN A 31 -30.84 -29.70 -24.64
N ILE A 32 -30.97 -28.47 -24.15
CA ILE A 32 -29.88 -27.50 -24.04
C ILE A 32 -29.58 -27.31 -22.56
N THR A 33 -28.37 -27.67 -22.15
CA THR A 33 -27.87 -27.43 -20.80
C THR A 33 -27.10 -26.11 -20.76
N VAL A 34 -27.50 -25.21 -19.87
CA VAL A 34 -26.78 -23.94 -19.66
C VAL A 34 -25.80 -24.12 -18.51
N LEU A 35 -24.51 -24.03 -18.83
CA LEU A 35 -23.44 -23.97 -17.85
C LEU A 35 -23.24 -22.51 -17.45
N ARG A 36 -23.21 -22.24 -16.14
CA ARG A 36 -22.92 -20.91 -15.59
C ARG A 36 -21.79 -21.04 -14.58
N ASN A 37 -20.94 -20.01 -14.54
CA ASN A 37 -20.03 -19.80 -13.42
C ASN A 37 -20.84 -19.77 -12.09
N GLN A 38 -20.51 -20.67 -11.18
CA GLN A 38 -21.19 -20.82 -9.89
C GLN A 38 -20.48 -20.03 -8.79
N GLY A 39 -19.18 -19.80 -8.97
CA GLY A 39 -18.28 -19.04 -8.14
C GLY A 39 -18.25 -17.55 -8.39
N PHE A 40 -17.42 -16.89 -7.61
CA PHE A 40 -16.84 -15.58 -7.87
C PHE A 40 -15.64 -15.40 -6.92
N PRO A 41 -14.66 -14.53 -7.25
CA PRO A 41 -13.53 -14.28 -6.37
C PRO A 41 -13.96 -13.69 -5.03
N GLU A 42 -13.52 -14.32 -3.93
CA GLU A 42 -13.72 -13.84 -2.57
C GLU A 42 -12.38 -13.48 -1.92
N PHE A 43 -12.21 -12.21 -1.54
CA PHE A 43 -11.02 -11.76 -0.82
C PHE A 43 -11.01 -12.24 0.63
N ASP A 44 -9.81 -12.53 1.14
CA ASP A 44 -9.63 -12.94 2.55
C ASP A 44 -10.03 -11.82 3.54
N ARG A 45 -10.07 -10.55 3.10
CA ARG A 45 -10.41 -9.38 3.92
C ARG A 45 -11.34 -8.43 3.15
N ALA A 46 -12.20 -7.73 3.89
CA ALA A 46 -13.05 -6.68 3.33
C ALA A 46 -12.28 -5.40 2.94
N SER A 47 -11.11 -5.17 3.55
CA SER A 47 -10.16 -4.12 3.18
C SER A 47 -8.75 -4.45 3.70
N TYR A 48 -7.74 -3.82 3.09
CA TYR A 48 -6.34 -3.95 3.49
C TYR A 48 -5.81 -2.58 3.89
N ASN A 49 -5.33 -2.44 5.13
CA ASN A 49 -4.77 -1.19 5.63
C ASN A 49 -3.29 -1.40 5.91
N GLU A 50 -2.42 -0.69 5.19
CA GLU A 50 -0.98 -0.76 5.39
C GLU A 50 -0.39 0.62 5.62
N GLN A 51 0.72 0.65 6.35
CA GLN A 51 1.43 1.87 6.67
C GLN A 51 2.88 1.76 6.24
N ILE A 52 3.32 2.70 5.42
CA ILE A 52 4.69 2.80 4.92
C ILE A 52 5.30 4.11 5.37
N ASP A 53 6.62 4.17 5.51
CA ASP A 53 7.30 5.44 5.73
C ASP A 53 7.72 6.13 4.42
N GLU A 54 8.09 7.41 4.53
CA GLU A 54 8.56 8.22 3.39
C GLU A 54 9.89 7.74 2.78
N PHE A 55 10.60 6.84 3.44
CA PHE A 55 11.84 6.22 2.98
C PHE A 55 11.63 4.78 2.50
N HIS A 56 10.38 4.34 2.35
CA HIS A 56 10.06 3.00 1.86
C HIS A 56 10.68 2.79 0.47
N GLN A 57 11.38 1.67 0.31
CA GLN A 57 12.15 1.40 -0.90
C GLN A 57 11.23 1.21 -2.12
N LEU A 58 11.67 1.72 -3.27
CA LEU A 58 10.99 1.50 -4.53
C LEU A 58 11.05 0.02 -4.92
N ALA A 59 10.01 -0.45 -5.63
CA ALA A 59 9.86 -1.83 -6.11
C ALA A 59 9.81 -2.91 -5.01
N VAL A 60 9.57 -2.53 -3.75
CA VAL A 60 9.25 -3.47 -2.67
C VAL A 60 7.72 -3.64 -2.58
N SER A 61 7.30 -4.89 -2.39
CA SER A 61 5.88 -5.21 -2.19
C SER A 61 5.38 -4.60 -0.88
N VAL A 62 4.34 -3.77 -0.97
CA VAL A 62 3.72 -3.12 0.19
C VAL A 62 2.67 -4.02 0.84
N VAL A 63 1.77 -4.58 0.02
CA VAL A 63 0.67 -5.43 0.48
C VAL A 63 0.48 -6.58 -0.49
N ASN A 64 0.15 -7.75 0.03
CA ASN A 64 -0.31 -8.89 -0.77
C ASN A 64 -1.82 -9.05 -0.55
N ILE A 65 -2.59 -8.96 -1.63
CA ILE A 65 -4.03 -9.23 -1.62
C ILE A 65 -4.28 -10.58 -2.27
N THR A 66 -5.22 -11.34 -1.72
CA THR A 66 -5.54 -12.68 -2.21
C THR A 66 -7.05 -12.85 -2.20
N ALA A 67 -7.57 -13.29 -3.34
CA ALA A 67 -8.93 -13.76 -3.51
C ALA A 67 -8.91 -15.25 -3.88
N ARG A 68 -10.01 -15.94 -3.60
CA ARG A 68 -10.21 -17.36 -3.92
C ARG A 68 -11.59 -17.56 -4.53
N ASP A 69 -11.69 -18.40 -5.54
CA ASP A 69 -12.97 -18.89 -6.02
C ASP A 69 -13.18 -20.29 -5.45
N THR A 70 -14.03 -20.40 -4.44
CA THR A 70 -14.15 -21.64 -3.67
C THR A 70 -15.15 -22.64 -4.26
N ARG A 71 -15.94 -22.23 -5.25
CA ARG A 71 -17.03 -23.08 -5.78
C ARG A 71 -16.63 -23.89 -7.00
N ASP A 72 -15.86 -23.30 -7.91
CA ASP A 72 -15.38 -23.93 -9.14
C ASP A 72 -13.85 -23.90 -9.27
N ASN A 73 -13.13 -23.23 -8.36
CA ASN A 73 -11.67 -23.11 -8.38
C ASN A 73 -11.14 -22.49 -9.68
N ASP A 74 -11.89 -21.56 -10.23
CA ASP A 74 -11.50 -20.75 -11.39
C ASP A 74 -10.21 -19.94 -11.10
N GLN A 75 -9.43 -19.68 -12.15
CA GLN A 75 -8.20 -18.91 -12.05
C GLN A 75 -8.51 -17.42 -11.85
N ILE A 76 -7.79 -16.77 -10.94
CA ILE A 76 -8.05 -15.37 -10.57
C ILE A 76 -6.98 -14.45 -11.12
N THR A 77 -7.43 -13.41 -11.82
CA THR A 77 -6.60 -12.29 -12.28
C THR A 77 -6.89 -11.04 -11.45
N TYR A 78 -5.86 -10.27 -11.10
CA TYR A 78 -5.96 -9.05 -10.29
C TYR A 78 -5.63 -7.80 -11.10
N ARG A 79 -6.35 -6.71 -10.85
CA ARG A 79 -6.01 -5.38 -11.40
C ARG A 79 -6.33 -4.26 -10.42
N MET A 80 -5.67 -3.12 -10.59
CA MET A 80 -6.08 -1.87 -9.94
C MET A 80 -7.15 -1.19 -10.79
N ILE A 81 -8.26 -0.79 -10.17
CA ILE A 81 -9.37 -0.11 -10.84
C ILE A 81 -9.02 1.37 -10.88
N ASP A 82 -8.70 1.90 -12.06
CA ASP A 82 -8.45 3.33 -12.35
C ASP A 82 -8.04 4.20 -11.15
N GLY A 83 -6.86 3.91 -10.61
CA GLY A 83 -6.29 4.62 -9.48
C GLY A 83 -5.36 5.69 -10.00
N SER A 84 -5.83 6.93 -10.12
CA SER A 84 -4.94 8.09 -10.11
C SER A 84 -3.95 7.89 -8.96
N LEU A 85 -2.64 7.87 -9.24
CA LEU A 85 -1.58 7.71 -8.23
C LEU A 85 -1.65 8.78 -7.12
N ASN A 86 -2.52 9.78 -7.28
CA ASN A 86 -2.81 10.82 -6.29
C ASN A 86 -3.76 10.36 -5.17
N GLN A 87 -4.41 9.19 -5.28
CA GLN A 87 -5.33 8.63 -4.27
C GLN A 87 -4.72 7.47 -3.48
N ILE A 88 -3.50 7.65 -2.95
CA ILE A 88 -2.82 6.67 -2.09
C ILE A 88 -3.66 6.24 -0.85
N ASN A 89 -4.62 7.07 -0.43
CA ASN A 89 -5.47 6.80 0.72
C ASN A 89 -6.57 5.76 0.45
N SER A 90 -6.83 5.38 -0.81
CA SER A 90 -7.79 4.33 -1.16
C SER A 90 -7.56 3.87 -2.59
N ILE A 91 -6.87 2.75 -2.75
CA ILE A 91 -6.58 2.10 -4.03
C ILE A 91 -7.59 0.96 -4.21
N PRO A 92 -8.59 1.11 -5.09
CA PRO A 92 -9.51 0.02 -5.39
C PRO A 92 -8.81 -1.02 -6.28
N CYS A 93 -8.96 -2.28 -5.91
CA CYS A 93 -8.43 -3.43 -6.63
C CYS A 93 -9.58 -4.37 -6.96
N GLU A 94 -9.50 -5.02 -8.11
CA GLU A 94 -10.49 -6.00 -8.58
C GLU A 94 -9.82 -7.36 -8.78
N ALA A 95 -10.50 -8.41 -8.35
CA ALA A 95 -10.22 -9.78 -8.71
C ALA A 95 -11.29 -10.27 -9.68
N THR A 96 -10.90 -10.94 -10.77
CA THR A 96 -11.80 -11.49 -11.79
C THR A 96 -11.47 -12.96 -12.01
N ASP A 97 -12.48 -13.83 -12.00
CA ASP A 97 -12.35 -15.24 -12.35
C ASP A 97 -12.30 -15.47 -13.87
N ASP A 98 -11.92 -16.67 -14.30
CA ASP A 98 -11.93 -17.10 -15.71
C ASP A 98 -13.20 -17.88 -16.09
N GLY A 99 -14.21 -17.86 -15.23
CA GLY A 99 -15.50 -18.49 -15.47
C GLY A 99 -16.27 -17.86 -16.63
N LEU A 100 -17.32 -18.54 -17.10
CA LEU A 100 -18.18 -18.06 -18.18
C LEU A 100 -19.65 -17.88 -17.72
N PRO A 101 -20.20 -16.65 -17.75
CA PRO A 101 -19.48 -15.38 -17.88
C PRO A 101 -18.56 -15.13 -16.68
N ALA A 102 -17.48 -14.37 -16.90
CA ALA A 102 -16.54 -14.04 -15.83
C ALA A 102 -17.23 -13.16 -14.78
N ARG A 103 -16.94 -13.40 -13.51
CA ARG A 103 -17.40 -12.58 -12.39
C ARG A 103 -16.22 -11.92 -11.72
N SER A 104 -16.48 -10.74 -11.16
CA SER A 104 -15.47 -9.95 -10.48
C SER A 104 -15.93 -9.45 -9.12
N ARG A 105 -14.94 -9.09 -8.29
CA ARG A 105 -15.14 -8.54 -6.96
C ARG A 105 -14.08 -7.47 -6.69
N ASP A 106 -14.49 -6.43 -5.98
CA ASP A 106 -13.62 -5.31 -5.62
C ASP A 106 -13.22 -5.34 -4.14
N VAL A 107 -12.04 -4.81 -3.84
CA VAL A 107 -11.53 -4.55 -2.49
C VAL A 107 -10.73 -3.25 -2.45
N SER A 108 -10.79 -2.53 -1.33
CA SER A 108 -10.00 -1.32 -1.13
C SER A 108 -8.72 -1.59 -0.33
N VAL A 109 -7.61 -1.09 -0.84
CA VAL A 109 -6.32 -1.00 -0.15
C VAL A 109 -6.08 0.44 0.30
N VAL A 110 -5.96 0.67 1.60
CA VAL A 110 -5.65 1.98 2.19
C VAL A 110 -4.17 1.99 2.55
N LEU A 111 -3.40 2.85 1.89
CA LEU A 111 -2.00 3.07 2.22
C LEU A 111 -1.84 4.41 2.96
N ARG A 112 -1.25 4.36 4.15
CA ARG A 112 -0.89 5.56 4.90
C ARG A 112 0.62 5.75 4.90
N VAL A 113 1.06 6.91 4.41
CA VAL A 113 2.47 7.32 4.55
C VAL A 113 2.69 7.98 5.90
N ILE A 114 3.62 7.47 6.70
CA ILE A 114 4.11 8.13 7.91
C ILE A 114 5.43 8.83 7.67
N ARG A 115 5.60 9.98 8.32
CA ARG A 115 6.87 10.70 8.34
C ARG A 115 7.78 10.10 9.39
N VAL A 116 9.01 9.83 9.01
CA VAL A 116 10.07 9.40 9.93
C VAL A 116 10.76 10.68 10.43
N GLY A 117 10.07 11.34 11.37
CA GLY A 117 10.66 12.39 12.22
C GLY A 117 10.75 13.80 11.63
N SER A 118 9.89 14.71 12.10
CA SER A 118 9.96 16.16 11.79
C SER A 118 10.11 17.04 13.04
N ALA A 119 10.77 16.56 14.09
CA ALA A 119 11.06 17.36 15.29
C ALA A 119 12.53 17.81 15.28
N PRO A 120 12.83 19.12 15.39
CA PRO A 120 14.21 19.59 15.48
C PRO A 120 14.88 19.06 16.76
N PRO A 121 16.21 18.83 16.75
CA PRO A 121 16.94 18.48 17.97
C PRO A 121 16.77 19.59 19.01
N SER A 122 16.48 19.20 20.25
CA SER A 122 16.34 20.16 21.36
C SER A 122 17.65 20.20 22.16
N ALA A 123 18.15 21.41 22.40
CA ALA A 123 19.31 21.65 23.24
C ALA A 123 18.88 22.45 24.48
N HIS A 124 19.38 22.06 25.65
CA HIS A 124 19.16 22.77 26.91
C HIS A 124 20.49 23.41 27.37
N PRO A 125 20.84 24.61 26.89
CA PRO A 125 22.08 25.26 27.32
C PRO A 125 21.96 25.71 28.78
N SER A 126 22.98 25.42 29.59
CA SER A 126 23.12 26.02 30.91
C SER A 126 23.83 27.38 30.79
N PRO A 127 23.33 28.46 31.42
CA PRO A 127 23.99 29.76 31.39
C PRO A 127 25.38 29.68 32.04
N LEU A 128 26.41 30.17 31.35
CA LEU A 128 27.78 30.14 31.82
C LEU A 128 28.25 31.48 32.39
N MET A 129 28.90 31.41 33.55
CA MET A 129 29.69 32.51 34.12
C MET A 129 31.17 32.17 33.96
N CYS A 130 31.93 32.96 33.19
CA CYS A 130 33.38 32.76 33.02
C CYS A 130 34.19 33.84 33.76
N GLN A 131 35.31 33.44 34.37
CA GLN A 131 36.27 34.36 34.99
C GLN A 131 37.36 34.74 33.98
N LYS A 132 37.73 36.03 33.95
CA LYS A 132 38.64 36.65 32.96
C LYS A 132 40.06 36.07 32.92
N THR A 133 40.45 35.25 33.90
CA THR A 133 41.82 34.76 34.11
C THR A 133 42.01 33.26 33.82
N ARG A 134 41.08 32.62 33.10
CA ARG A 134 41.20 31.16 32.84
C ARG A 134 42.22 30.84 31.73
N PRO A 135 43.02 29.77 31.89
CA PRO A 135 43.99 29.32 30.90
C PRO A 135 43.33 28.76 29.63
N LEU A 136 44.01 28.94 28.50
CA LEU A 136 43.60 28.45 27.18
C LEU A 136 43.47 26.90 27.19
N GLY A 137 42.48 26.39 26.46
CA GLY A 137 42.28 24.95 26.27
C GLY A 137 41.36 24.25 27.28
N ARG A 138 40.72 24.99 28.20
CA ARG A 138 39.75 24.40 29.13
C ARG A 138 38.34 24.38 28.55
N VAL A 139 37.60 23.29 28.78
CA VAL A 139 36.18 23.18 28.44
C VAL A 139 35.36 24.19 29.27
N TYR A 140 34.51 24.99 28.60
CA TYR A 140 33.66 26.01 29.23
C TYR A 140 32.27 25.48 29.58
N SER A 141 31.60 24.82 28.64
CA SER A 141 30.35 24.07 28.82
C SER A 141 30.32 22.88 27.88
N GLU A 142 29.54 21.88 28.26
CA GLU A 142 29.08 20.84 27.36
C GLU A 142 27.67 21.21 26.89
N VAL A 143 27.43 21.13 25.58
CA VAL A 143 26.10 21.29 25.00
C VAL A 143 25.63 19.93 24.55
N ASN A 144 24.70 19.35 25.30
CA ASN A 144 24.07 18.11 24.89
C ASN A 144 22.76 18.43 24.15
N ALA A 145 22.64 17.93 22.92
CA ALA A 145 21.42 18.03 22.14
C ALA A 145 20.81 16.63 22.12
N GLN A 146 19.51 16.54 22.38
CA GLN A 146 18.80 15.27 22.32
C GLN A 146 17.97 15.26 21.05
N ASN A 147 18.14 14.21 20.24
CA ASN A 147 17.17 13.89 19.20
C ASN A 147 16.03 13.10 19.87
N PRO A 148 14.80 13.63 19.90
CA PRO A 148 13.69 13.00 20.61
C PRO A 148 13.15 11.71 19.94
N ILE A 149 13.77 11.21 18.87
CA ILE A 149 13.26 10.09 18.09
C ILE A 149 14.06 8.81 18.37
N SER A 150 13.38 7.74 18.78
CA SER A 150 13.94 6.40 18.93
C SER A 150 14.05 5.70 17.57
N GLY A 151 15.20 5.06 17.32
CA GLY A 151 15.29 4.00 16.30
C GLY A 151 16.33 4.17 15.17
N ARG A 152 17.07 5.28 15.07
CA ARG A 152 18.22 5.36 14.16
C ARG A 152 19.27 6.35 14.68
N ASN A 153 20.54 5.91 14.69
CA ASN A 153 21.70 6.64 15.21
C ASN A 153 21.69 8.12 14.80
N PRO A 154 21.55 9.07 15.75
CA PRO A 154 21.52 10.48 15.42
C PRO A 154 22.96 10.98 15.30
N PHE A 155 23.46 11.11 14.07
CA PHE A 155 24.67 11.89 13.81
C PHE A 155 24.35 13.38 14.02
N LEU A 156 24.39 13.84 15.28
CA LEU A 156 24.25 15.25 15.61
C LEU A 156 25.52 15.99 15.20
N ARG A 157 25.37 17.02 14.36
CA ARG A 157 26.43 17.97 14.04
C ARG A 157 26.23 19.24 14.84
N TYR A 158 27.30 19.71 15.48
CA TYR A 158 27.33 20.95 16.22
C TYR A 158 28.13 21.98 15.43
N GLU A 159 27.56 23.17 15.25
CA GLU A 159 28.21 24.30 14.59
C GLU A 159 28.06 25.55 15.47
N LEU A 160 29.16 26.28 15.64
CA LEU A 160 29.16 27.56 16.34
C LEU A 160 28.85 28.67 15.33
N ILE A 161 27.63 29.19 15.36
CA ILE A 161 27.21 30.26 14.46
C ILE A 161 27.34 31.61 15.19
N GLY A 162 28.29 32.43 14.74
CA GLY A 162 28.47 33.80 15.20
C GLY A 162 29.11 33.91 16.58
N CYS A 163 30.38 34.32 16.62
CA CYS A 163 30.95 34.93 17.80
C CYS A 163 30.98 36.44 17.60
N HIS A 164 30.23 37.20 18.42
CA HIS A 164 30.61 38.60 18.65
C HIS A 164 31.69 38.59 19.74
N LEU A 165 32.88 38.09 19.38
CA LEU A 165 34.06 38.18 20.24
C LEU A 165 34.99 39.23 19.62
N PRO A 166 35.42 40.26 20.38
CA PRO A 166 36.60 41.01 20.00
C PRO A 166 37.76 40.01 19.90
N THR A 167 38.48 40.11 18.79
CA THR A 167 39.51 39.23 18.25
C THR A 167 40.34 38.49 19.32
N THR A 168 40.60 37.19 19.06
CA THR A 168 41.56 36.27 19.73
C THR A 168 41.02 35.35 20.82
N SER A 169 40.38 34.25 20.42
CA SER A 169 40.48 32.98 21.18
C SER A 169 40.02 31.80 20.31
N LEU A 170 40.93 30.86 20.04
CA LEU A 170 40.62 29.57 19.41
C LEU A 170 40.03 28.62 20.45
N LEU A 171 38.85 28.07 20.16
CA LEU A 171 38.16 27.10 21.01
C LEU A 171 38.20 25.73 20.32
N SER A 172 38.69 24.70 21.03
CA SER A 172 38.74 23.32 20.53
C SER A 172 37.42 22.61 20.77
N ILE A 173 36.90 21.92 19.76
CA ILE A 173 35.74 21.03 19.85
C ILE A 173 36.27 19.59 19.89
N PRO A 174 35.88 18.73 20.86
CA PRO A 174 36.16 17.31 20.75
C PRO A 174 35.28 16.70 19.65
N GLN A 175 35.89 16.12 18.61
CA GLN A 175 35.17 15.19 17.72
C GLN A 175 34.84 13.95 18.53
N GLN A 176 33.56 13.68 18.74
CA GLN A 176 33.12 12.40 19.28
C GLN A 176 32.74 11.50 18.10
N GLU A 177 33.73 10.78 17.56
CA GLU A 177 33.45 9.57 16.77
C GLU A 177 33.08 8.45 17.75
N ILE A 178 31.82 8.01 17.73
CA ILE A 178 31.44 6.76 18.38
C ILE A 178 31.42 5.69 17.29
N SER A 179 32.38 4.78 17.37
CA SER A 179 32.46 3.58 16.54
C SER A 179 31.54 2.47 17.07
N LEU A 180 31.03 1.68 16.11
CA LEU A 180 30.16 0.49 16.15
C LEU A 180 28.65 0.76 16.13
#